data_AF-A0A2S9RQ53-F1
#
_entry.id   AF-A0A2S9RQ53-F1
#
_cell.length_a   1.000
_cell.length_b   1.000
_cell.length_c   1.000
_cell.angle_alpha   90.00
_cell.angle_beta   90.00
_cell.angle_gamma   90.00
#
_symmetry.space_group_name_H-M   'P 1'
#
loop_
_entity.id
_entity.type
_entity.pdbx_description
1 polymer ?
#
loop_
_entity_poly.entity_id
_entity_poly.type
_entity_poly.pdbx_seq_one_letter_code
_entity_poly.pdbx_strand_id
1 'polypeptide(L)'
;MKQMIEGKEYWRDARGNLTPAELVKDIDKARDVLVREWVEKGVSLNKEMRNFKDGIFGDIQAFIELSAEKYNAKVGGSKGNITLYSYDGKYKIQRAINDHLQFDERIQAAKVLIDECLNEWSEGSRPELKALIERAFNVDKEGNLNTSRILGLRRVDIQDERWQNAMQAISESVQVVSSKAYVRLYERVGETDQYVPIALDVAGV
;
A
#
# COMPACT_ATOMS: atom_id res chain seq x y z
N MET A 1 -11.74 21.78 -24.36
CA MET A 1 -10.59 22.72 -24.36
C MET A 1 -10.86 23.79 -25.41
N LYS A 2 -10.62 25.07 -25.09
CA LYS A 2 -10.83 26.18 -26.02
C LYS A 2 -9.74 26.21 -27.08
N GLN A 3 -10.11 26.47 -28.33
CA GLN A 3 -9.19 26.63 -29.46
C GLN A 3 -9.63 27.81 -30.32
N MET A 4 -8.64 28.55 -30.83
CA MET A 4 -8.88 29.64 -31.78
C MET A 4 -8.57 29.15 -33.18
N ILE A 5 -9.55 29.21 -34.08
CA ILE A 5 -9.40 28.84 -35.49
C ILE A 5 -9.93 29.99 -36.33
N GLU A 6 -9.08 30.58 -37.17
CA GLU A 6 -9.43 31.72 -38.05
C GLU A 6 -10.13 32.87 -37.32
N GLY A 7 -9.72 33.15 -36.07
CA GLY A 7 -10.28 34.23 -35.25
C GLY A 7 -11.58 33.89 -34.52
N LYS A 8 -12.10 32.67 -34.63
CA LYS A 8 -13.31 32.19 -33.93
C LYS A 8 -12.95 31.21 -32.80
N GLU A 9 -13.69 31.30 -31.69
CA GLU A 9 -13.53 30.40 -30.54
C GLU A 9 -14.32 29.10 -30.76
N TYR A 10 -13.64 27.98 -30.62
CA TYR A 10 -14.21 26.63 -30.67
C TYR A 10 -13.92 25.89 -29.37
N TRP A 11 -14.83 25.00 -29.03
CA TRP A 11 -14.71 24.10 -27.89
C TRP A 11 -14.50 22.68 -28.38
N ARG A 12 -13.36 22.10 -27.98
CA ARG A 12 -13.05 20.69 -28.23
C ARG A 12 -13.68 19.79 -27.17
N ASP A 13 -14.51 18.85 -27.60
CA ASP A 13 -15.11 17.82 -26.74
C ASP A 13 -14.17 16.62 -26.48
N ALA A 14 -14.63 15.63 -25.70
CA ALA A 14 -13.85 14.43 -25.36
C ALA A 14 -13.58 13.47 -26.53
N ARG A 15 -14.39 13.53 -27.60
CA ARG A 15 -14.19 12.76 -28.84
C ARG A 15 -13.29 13.50 -29.83
N GLY A 16 -12.92 14.73 -29.51
CA GLY A 16 -12.09 15.60 -30.31
C GLY A 16 -12.86 16.46 -31.31
N ASN A 17 -14.19 16.46 -31.29
CA ASN A 17 -15.01 17.32 -32.17
C ASN A 17 -14.89 18.77 -31.73
N LEU A 18 -15.00 19.68 -32.71
CA LEU A 18 -14.97 21.12 -32.50
C LEU A 18 -16.37 21.70 -32.63
N THR A 19 -16.86 22.33 -31.56
CA THR A 19 -18.14 23.02 -31.54
C THR A 19 -17.89 24.53 -31.45
N PRO A 20 -18.43 25.36 -32.35
CA PRO A 20 -18.39 26.82 -32.21
C PRO A 20 -18.87 27.26 -30.83
N ALA A 21 -18.20 28.22 -30.19
CA ALA A 21 -18.52 28.66 -28.83
C ALA A 21 -19.97 29.12 -28.63
N GLU A 22 -20.59 29.68 -29.67
CA GLU A 22 -21.99 30.11 -29.71
C GLU A 22 -22.99 28.93 -29.58
N LEU A 23 -22.59 27.73 -30.02
CA LEU A 23 -23.44 26.53 -29.98
C LEU A 23 -23.24 25.71 -28.70
N VAL A 24 -22.26 26.07 -27.86
CA VAL A 24 -22.05 25.42 -26.56
C VAL A 24 -22.93 26.08 -25.52
N LYS A 25 -23.73 25.28 -24.80
CA LYS A 25 -24.61 25.79 -23.74
C LYS A 25 -23.80 26.43 -22.63
N ASP A 26 -24.29 27.54 -22.08
CA ASP A 26 -23.56 28.28 -21.04
C ASP A 26 -23.35 27.46 -19.76
N ILE A 27 -24.28 26.57 -19.42
CA ILE A 27 -24.12 25.64 -18.29
C ILE A 27 -22.93 24.67 -18.49
N ASP A 28 -22.66 24.26 -19.72
CA ASP A 28 -21.54 23.37 -20.03
C ASP A 28 -20.21 24.13 -19.98
N LYS A 29 -20.20 25.40 -20.42
CA LYS A 29 -19.04 26.31 -20.25
C LYS A 29 -18.75 26.54 -18.77
N ALA A 30 -19.77 26.88 -17.98
CA ALA A 30 -19.65 27.12 -16.55
C ALA A 30 -19.14 25.88 -15.81
N ARG A 31 -19.60 24.67 -16.21
CA ARG A 31 -19.11 23.41 -15.66
C ARG A 31 -17.63 23.17 -15.99
N ASP A 32 -17.21 23.40 -17.24
CA ASP A 32 -15.79 23.24 -17.62
C ASP A 32 -14.89 24.21 -16.84
N VAL A 33 -15.32 25.47 -16.64
CA VAL A 33 -14.60 26.44 -15.81
C VAL A 33 -14.48 25.93 -14.37
N LEU A 34 -15.60 25.57 -13.73
CA LEU A 34 -15.61 25.05 -12.36
C LEU A 34 -14.69 23.84 -12.19
N VAL A 35 -14.78 22.86 -13.10
CA VAL A 35 -13.96 21.65 -13.03
C VAL A 35 -12.47 22.00 -13.18
N ARG A 36 -12.10 22.83 -14.14
CA ARG A 36 -10.70 23.22 -14.36
C ARG A 36 -10.12 23.95 -13.16
N GLU A 37 -10.84 24.92 -12.62
CA GLU A 37 -10.40 25.68 -11.44
C GLU A 37 -10.11 24.76 -10.25
N TRP A 38 -11.00 23.82 -9.96
CA TRP A 38 -10.80 22.88 -8.85
C TRP A 38 -9.71 21.85 -9.14
N VAL A 39 -9.56 21.41 -10.39
CA VAL A 39 -8.46 20.53 -10.80
C VAL A 39 -7.12 21.24 -10.64
N GLU A 40 -7.00 22.50 -11.03
CA GLU A 40 -5.77 23.29 -10.87
C GLU A 40 -5.39 23.44 -9.39
N LYS A 41 -6.36 23.77 -8.53
CA LYS A 41 -6.17 23.80 -7.07
C LYS A 41 -5.71 22.44 -6.53
N GLY A 42 -6.36 21.36 -6.96
CA GLY A 42 -6.01 20.00 -6.56
C GLY A 42 -4.61 19.59 -7.02
N VAL A 43 -4.17 20.00 -8.22
CA VAL A 43 -2.81 19.77 -8.72
C VAL A 43 -1.78 20.52 -7.86
N SER A 44 -2.08 21.77 -7.46
CA SER A 44 -1.20 22.54 -6.57
C SER A 44 -1.06 21.85 -5.20
N LEU A 45 -2.18 21.46 -4.58
CA LEU A 45 -2.16 20.75 -3.30
C LEU A 45 -1.43 19.41 -3.41
N ASN A 46 -1.61 18.69 -4.52
CA ASN A 46 -0.88 17.45 -4.77
C ASN A 46 0.64 17.66 -4.84
N LYS A 47 1.09 18.77 -5.44
CA LYS A 47 2.50 19.13 -5.48
C LYS A 47 3.04 19.43 -4.08
N GLU A 48 2.30 20.18 -3.27
CA GLU A 48 2.65 20.45 -1.87
C GLU A 48 2.74 19.15 -1.06
N MET A 49 1.79 18.24 -1.22
CA MET A 49 1.79 16.93 -0.58
C MET A 49 3.00 16.07 -0.97
N ARG A 50 3.44 16.13 -2.24
CA ARG A 50 4.68 15.44 -2.67
C ARG A 50 5.91 16.06 -2.03
N ASN A 51 6.03 17.39 -2.07
CA ASN A 51 7.17 18.08 -1.46
C ASN A 51 7.24 17.82 0.06
N PHE A 52 6.09 17.86 0.73
CA PHE A 52 5.98 17.50 2.15
C PHE A 52 6.46 16.07 2.40
N LYS A 53 5.98 15.11 1.61
CA LYS A 53 6.40 13.71 1.71
C LYS A 53 7.90 13.56 1.54
N ASP A 54 8.49 14.13 0.49
CA ASP A 54 9.91 13.96 0.22
C ASP A 54 10.77 14.64 1.29
N GLY A 55 10.37 15.83 1.75
CA GLY A 55 11.03 16.56 2.83
C GLY A 55 11.01 15.78 4.15
N ILE A 56 9.85 15.32 4.61
CA ILE A 56 9.75 14.64 5.91
C ILE A 56 10.54 13.32 5.96
N PHE A 57 10.60 12.57 4.85
CA PHE A 57 11.44 11.36 4.79
C PHE A 57 12.93 11.70 4.86
N GLY A 58 13.36 12.73 4.14
CA GLY A 58 14.75 13.22 4.17
C GLY A 58 15.16 13.67 5.57
N ASP A 59 14.33 14.50 6.21
CA ASP A 59 14.60 15.05 7.54
C ASP A 59 14.68 13.95 8.61
N ILE A 60 13.76 12.97 8.59
CA ILE A 60 13.82 11.82 9.51
C ILE A 60 15.11 11.03 9.32
N GLN A 61 15.53 10.80 8.07
CA GLN A 61 16.75 10.05 7.78
C GLN A 61 17.99 10.79 8.25
N ALA A 62 18.10 12.08 7.94
CA ALA A 62 19.19 12.93 8.41
C ALA A 62 19.26 13.00 9.95
N PHE A 63 18.11 13.05 10.62
CA PHE A 63 18.06 13.05 12.08
C PHE A 63 18.55 11.73 12.71
N ILE A 64 18.24 10.58 12.09
CA ILE A 64 18.75 9.27 12.52
C ILE A 64 20.27 9.22 12.38
N GLU A 65 20.80 9.67 11.25
CA GLU A 65 22.24 9.69 10.98
C GLU A 65 22.97 10.57 11.98
N LEU A 66 22.50 11.82 12.19
CA LEU A 66 23.02 12.73 13.19
C LEU A 66 23.01 12.12 14.60
N SER A 67 21.92 11.45 14.96
CA SER A 67 21.78 10.80 16.27
C SER A 67 22.77 9.65 16.44
N ALA A 68 23.04 8.88 15.39
CA ALA A 68 23.97 7.76 15.42
C ALA A 68 25.43 8.18 15.43
N GLU A 69 25.79 9.22 14.67
CA GLU A 69 27.12 9.83 14.66
C GLU A 69 27.56 10.24 16.07
N LYS A 70 26.64 10.79 16.88
CA LYS A 70 26.90 11.14 18.29
C LYS A 70 27.42 9.97 19.13
N TYR A 71 27.09 8.73 18.76
CA TYR A 71 27.50 7.51 19.45
C TYR A 71 28.54 6.70 18.67
N ASN A 72 29.15 7.28 17.62
CA ASN A 72 30.07 6.60 16.70
C ASN A 72 29.47 5.31 16.10
N ALA A 73 28.15 5.25 15.97
CA ALA A 73 27.45 4.11 15.39
C ALA A 73 27.22 4.36 13.89
N LYS A 74 27.41 3.32 13.06
CA LYS A 74 27.01 3.34 11.65
C LYS A 74 25.61 2.74 11.55
N VAL A 75 24.61 3.57 11.24
CA VAL A 75 23.28 3.06 10.90
C VAL A 75 23.30 2.60 9.45
N GLY A 76 23.24 1.28 9.24
CA GLY A 76 23.16 0.70 7.91
C GLY A 76 21.72 0.69 7.39
N GLY A 77 21.50 1.29 6.23
CA GLY A 77 20.23 1.23 5.49
C GLY A 77 19.11 2.12 6.03
N SER A 78 18.13 2.40 5.16
CA SER A 78 16.91 3.14 5.50
C SER A 78 15.82 2.26 6.12
N LYS A 79 16.10 0.98 6.39
CA LYS A 79 15.14 0.01 6.91
C LYS A 79 15.01 0.10 8.44
N GLY A 80 13.81 0.43 8.91
CA GLY A 80 13.44 0.37 10.31
C GLY A 80 12.26 1.28 10.63
N ASN A 81 11.33 0.78 11.43
CA ASN A 81 10.25 1.59 12.00
C ASN A 81 10.85 2.50 13.07
N ILE A 82 10.52 3.79 13.03
CA ILE A 82 10.97 4.76 14.04
C ILE A 82 9.80 5.62 14.49
N THR A 83 9.81 5.97 15.77
CA THR A 83 8.93 6.97 16.35
C THR A 83 9.78 8.08 16.94
N LEU A 84 9.54 9.31 16.51
CA LEU A 84 10.13 10.52 17.08
C LEU A 84 9.04 11.26 17.86
N TYR A 85 9.37 11.76 19.05
CA TYR A 85 8.49 12.59 19.87
C TYR A 85 9.02 14.02 19.90
N SER A 86 8.13 15.00 19.96
CA SER A 86 8.51 16.34 20.40
C SER A 86 8.98 16.28 21.86
N TYR A 87 9.81 17.23 22.27
CA TYR A 87 10.39 17.25 23.62
C TYR A 87 9.33 17.28 24.73
N ASP A 88 8.24 18.01 24.51
CA ASP A 88 7.07 18.08 25.41
C ASP A 88 6.13 16.86 25.29
N GLY A 89 6.39 15.93 24.35
CA GLY A 89 5.55 14.79 24.07
C GLY A 89 4.20 15.12 23.43
N LYS A 90 3.95 16.38 23.02
CA LYS A 90 2.68 16.77 22.40
C LYS A 90 2.49 16.16 21.02
N TYR A 91 3.57 15.97 20.27
CA TYR A 91 3.55 15.47 18.91
C TYR A 91 4.41 14.23 18.77
N LYS A 92 4.03 13.34 17.85
CA LYS A 92 4.92 12.28 17.39
C LYS A 92 4.84 12.08 15.89
N ILE A 93 5.98 11.68 15.33
CA ILE A 93 6.15 11.30 13.93
C ILE A 93 6.49 9.81 13.91
N GLN A 94 5.77 9.02 13.13
CA GLN A 94 6.04 7.61 12.94
C GLN A 94 6.37 7.31 11.49
N ARG A 95 7.60 6.84 11.23
CA ARG A 95 7.97 6.24 9.95
C ARG A 95 7.82 4.73 10.07
N ALA A 96 7.00 4.14 9.21
CA ALA A 96 6.78 2.70 9.13
C ALA A 96 7.18 2.17 7.75
N ILE A 97 7.76 0.98 7.70
CA ILE A 97 8.09 0.26 6.47
C ILE A 97 7.27 -1.01 6.43
N ASN A 98 6.45 -1.15 5.40
CA ASN A 98 5.67 -2.35 5.16
C ASN A 98 6.31 -3.11 4.01
N ASP A 99 6.84 -4.30 4.31
CA ASP A 99 7.36 -5.23 3.32
C ASP A 99 6.18 -5.97 2.67
N HIS A 100 6.17 -6.01 1.34
CA HIS A 100 5.26 -6.82 0.55
C HIS A 100 5.92 -8.16 0.27
N LEU A 101 5.27 -9.22 0.74
CA LEU A 101 5.76 -10.59 0.65
C LEU A 101 5.09 -11.32 -0.50
N GLN A 102 5.88 -12.01 -1.29
CA GLN A 102 5.41 -12.90 -2.36
C GLN A 102 6.11 -14.25 -2.22
N PHE A 103 5.47 -15.30 -2.73
CA PHE A 103 6.11 -16.60 -2.83
C PHE A 103 6.79 -16.76 -4.20
N ASP A 104 7.95 -17.41 -4.22
CA ASP A 104 8.61 -17.87 -5.44
C ASP A 104 8.07 -19.23 -5.93
N GLU A 105 8.73 -19.84 -6.92
CA GLU A 105 8.29 -21.07 -7.57
C GLU A 105 8.13 -22.26 -6.62
N ARG A 106 8.84 -22.27 -5.48
CA ARG A 106 8.78 -23.36 -4.49
C ARG A 106 7.39 -23.50 -3.88
N ILE A 107 6.52 -22.48 -4.02
CA ILE A 107 5.12 -22.57 -3.61
C ILE A 107 4.32 -23.64 -4.37
N GLN A 108 4.70 -23.93 -5.61
CA GLN A 108 4.07 -24.98 -6.41
C GLN A 108 4.43 -26.37 -5.87
N ALA A 109 5.68 -26.57 -5.46
CA ALA A 109 6.11 -27.82 -4.83
C ALA A 109 5.37 -28.05 -3.50
N ALA A 110 5.22 -27.01 -2.67
CA ALA A 110 4.44 -27.10 -1.45
C ALA A 110 2.97 -27.47 -1.71
N LYS A 111 2.35 -26.90 -2.75
CA LYS A 111 0.98 -27.22 -3.13
C LYS A 111 0.82 -28.70 -3.50
N VAL A 112 1.73 -29.25 -4.30
CA VAL A 112 1.71 -30.66 -4.70
C VAL A 112 1.75 -31.58 -3.47
N LEU A 113 2.70 -31.33 -2.56
CA LEU A 113 2.85 -32.13 -1.33
C LEU A 113 1.61 -32.05 -0.42
N ILE A 114 0.98 -30.88 -0.33
CA ILE A 114 -0.26 -30.71 0.42
C ILE A 114 -1.42 -31.46 -0.25
N ASP A 115 -1.55 -31.35 -1.58
CA ASP A 115 -2.59 -32.06 -2.33
C ASP A 115 -2.46 -33.59 -2.17
N GLU A 116 -1.23 -34.13 -2.16
CA GLU A 116 -0.95 -35.54 -1.88
C GLU A 116 -1.42 -35.96 -0.49
N CYS A 117 -1.10 -35.18 0.55
CA CYS A 117 -1.57 -35.42 1.93
C CYS A 117 -3.10 -35.44 1.99
N LEU A 118 -3.74 -34.45 1.37
CA LEU A 118 -5.20 -34.30 1.43
C LEU A 118 -5.93 -35.40 0.69
N ASN A 119 -5.42 -35.86 -0.45
CA ASN A 119 -6.07 -36.94 -1.18
C ASN A 119 -6.07 -38.23 -0.36
N GLU A 120 -4.96 -38.55 0.30
CA GLU A 120 -4.88 -39.73 1.17
C GLU A 120 -5.75 -39.59 2.42
N TRP A 121 -5.75 -38.41 3.07
CA TRP A 121 -6.63 -38.17 4.21
C TRP A 121 -8.11 -38.14 3.80
N SER A 122 -8.43 -37.77 2.55
CA SER A 122 -9.81 -37.64 2.06
C SER A 122 -10.56 -38.96 1.88
N GLU A 123 -9.87 -40.10 1.87
CA GLU A 123 -10.52 -41.41 1.96
C GLU A 123 -11.23 -41.64 3.32
N GLY A 124 -10.94 -40.81 4.34
CA GLY A 124 -11.62 -40.82 5.64
C GLY A 124 -11.97 -39.45 6.25
N SER A 125 -11.67 -38.34 5.55
CA SER A 125 -11.87 -36.98 6.08
C SER A 125 -13.05 -36.26 5.44
N ARG A 126 -13.61 -35.31 6.20
CA ARG A 126 -14.76 -34.51 5.83
C ARG A 126 -14.38 -33.57 4.66
N PRO A 127 -15.14 -33.55 3.54
CA PRO A 127 -14.89 -32.69 2.38
C PRO A 127 -14.62 -31.20 2.71
N GLU A 128 -15.17 -30.75 3.83
CA GLU A 128 -15.02 -29.40 4.38
C GLU A 128 -13.56 -29.04 4.73
N LEU A 129 -12.74 -30.01 5.15
CA LEU A 129 -11.31 -29.78 5.46
C LEU A 129 -10.49 -29.55 4.18
N LYS A 130 -10.77 -30.32 3.13
CA LYS A 130 -10.15 -30.15 1.81
C LYS A 130 -10.47 -28.78 1.22
N ALA A 131 -11.73 -28.36 1.31
CA ALA A 131 -12.17 -27.05 0.83
C ALA A 131 -11.48 -25.88 1.56
N LEU A 132 -11.15 -26.01 2.85
CA LEU A 132 -10.44 -24.96 3.60
C LEU A 132 -8.99 -24.79 3.12
N ILE A 133 -8.32 -25.88 2.79
CA ILE A 133 -6.92 -25.84 2.35
C ILE A 133 -6.82 -25.43 0.88
N GLU A 134 -7.73 -25.91 0.02
CA GLU A 134 -7.85 -25.41 -1.36
C GLU A 134 -8.07 -23.88 -1.38
N ARG A 135 -8.91 -23.35 -0.47
CA ARG A 135 -9.13 -21.90 -0.30
C ARG A 135 -7.88 -21.13 0.14
N ALA A 136 -6.90 -21.78 0.75
CA ALA A 136 -5.64 -21.14 1.12
C ALA A 136 -4.79 -20.85 -0.12
N PHE A 137 -4.87 -21.68 -1.15
CA PHE A 137 -4.17 -21.53 -2.43
C PHE A 137 -4.98 -20.78 -3.50
N ASN A 138 -6.18 -20.31 -3.17
CA ASN A 138 -6.93 -19.45 -4.08
C ASN A 138 -6.20 -18.13 -4.30
N VAL A 139 -6.08 -17.77 -5.58
CA VAL A 139 -5.60 -16.47 -6.00
C VAL A 139 -6.69 -15.41 -5.78
N ASP A 140 -6.28 -14.19 -5.47
CA ASP A 140 -7.18 -13.04 -5.47
C ASP A 140 -7.52 -12.59 -6.90
N LYS A 141 -8.26 -11.49 -7.01
CA LYS A 141 -8.70 -10.93 -8.31
C LYS A 141 -7.54 -10.49 -9.21
N GLU A 142 -6.36 -10.28 -8.64
CA GLU A 142 -5.15 -9.85 -9.34
C GLU A 142 -4.22 -11.04 -9.67
N GLY A 143 -4.65 -12.28 -9.34
CA GLY A 143 -3.88 -13.50 -9.59
C GLY A 143 -2.86 -13.80 -8.49
N ASN A 144 -2.87 -13.08 -7.37
CA ASN A 144 -1.87 -13.23 -6.31
C ASN A 144 -2.36 -14.19 -5.22
N LEU A 145 -1.46 -15.02 -4.71
CA LEU A 145 -1.74 -15.88 -3.56
C LEU A 145 -1.88 -15.06 -2.28
N ASN A 146 -2.82 -15.46 -1.41
CA ASN A 146 -2.95 -14.81 -0.11
C ASN A 146 -1.88 -15.31 0.86
N THR A 147 -0.78 -14.55 1.00
CA THR A 147 0.35 -14.87 1.87
C THR A 147 -0.06 -15.18 3.32
N SER A 148 -1.03 -14.45 3.87
CA SER A 148 -1.48 -14.68 5.25
C SER A 148 -2.19 -16.03 5.43
N ARG A 149 -3.00 -16.46 4.46
CA ARG A 149 -3.69 -17.76 4.51
C ARG A 149 -2.72 -18.91 4.39
N ILE A 150 -1.78 -18.83 3.44
CA ILE A 150 -0.78 -19.88 3.19
C ILE A 150 0.16 -20.00 4.39
N LEU A 151 0.66 -18.89 4.93
CA LEU A 151 1.47 -18.92 6.16
C LEU A 151 0.66 -19.41 7.37
N GLY A 152 -0.66 -19.24 7.36
CA GLY A 152 -1.57 -19.76 8.38
C GLY A 152 -1.58 -21.28 8.46
N LEU A 153 -1.31 -22.00 7.37
CA LEU A 153 -1.25 -23.47 7.35
C LEU A 153 -0.20 -24.02 8.31
N ARG A 154 0.91 -23.29 8.48
CA ARG A 154 2.01 -23.66 9.38
C ARG A 154 1.64 -23.68 10.86
N ARG A 155 0.48 -23.13 11.24
CA ARG A 155 -0.01 -23.16 12.62
C ARG A 155 -0.63 -24.49 13.00
N VAL A 156 -0.92 -25.34 12.02
CA VAL A 156 -1.46 -26.68 12.25
C VAL A 156 -0.28 -27.65 12.38
N ASP A 157 -0.14 -28.23 13.56
CA ASP A 157 0.92 -29.19 13.85
C ASP A 157 0.52 -30.58 13.34
N ILE A 158 1.08 -30.99 12.21
CA ILE A 158 0.85 -32.30 11.58
C ILE A 158 2.20 -32.97 11.37
N GLN A 159 2.28 -34.25 11.78
CA GLN A 159 3.52 -35.03 11.81
C GLN A 159 3.84 -35.77 10.50
N ASP A 160 2.97 -35.67 9.49
CA ASP A 160 3.22 -36.28 8.17
C ASP A 160 4.44 -35.62 7.51
N GLU A 161 5.39 -36.43 7.05
CA GLU A 161 6.67 -35.96 6.48
C GLU A 161 6.46 -35.06 5.26
N ARG A 162 5.45 -35.36 4.41
CA ARG A 162 5.13 -34.52 3.24
C ARG A 162 4.57 -33.18 3.67
N TRP A 163 3.73 -33.17 4.71
CA TRP A 163 3.20 -31.93 5.28
C TRP A 163 4.32 -31.06 5.84
N GLN A 164 5.23 -31.64 6.61
CA GLN A 164 6.39 -30.91 7.16
C GLN A 164 7.28 -30.35 6.04
N ASN A 165 7.54 -31.14 5.01
CA ASN A 165 8.30 -30.70 3.84
C ASN A 165 7.58 -29.57 3.08
N ALA A 166 6.25 -29.65 2.93
CA ALA A 166 5.46 -28.56 2.34
C ALA A 166 5.53 -27.27 3.16
N MET A 167 5.47 -27.35 4.49
CA MET A 167 5.60 -26.19 5.38
C MET A 167 7.01 -25.58 5.31
N GLN A 168 8.04 -26.40 5.12
CA GLN A 168 9.40 -25.94 4.87
C GLN A 168 9.48 -25.20 3.53
N ALA A 169 8.98 -25.79 2.43
CA ALA A 169 8.95 -25.15 1.12
C ALA A 169 8.16 -23.82 1.13
N ILE A 170 7.03 -23.75 1.84
CA ILE A 170 6.31 -22.48 2.07
C ILE A 170 7.22 -21.46 2.76
N SER A 171 7.95 -21.86 3.79
CA SER A 171 8.80 -20.94 4.57
C SER A 171 9.95 -20.39 3.74
N GLU A 172 10.56 -21.24 2.92
CA GLU A 172 11.72 -20.87 2.11
C GLU A 172 11.34 -20.13 0.82
N SER A 173 10.08 -20.25 0.38
CA SER A 173 9.57 -19.55 -0.80
C SER A 173 9.18 -18.09 -0.53
N VAL A 174 9.06 -17.66 0.73
CA VAL A 174 8.70 -16.27 1.07
C VAL A 174 9.85 -15.32 0.73
N GLN A 175 9.56 -14.34 -0.11
CA GLN A 175 10.50 -13.28 -0.46
C GLN A 175 9.88 -11.90 -0.26
N VAL A 176 10.70 -10.93 0.11
CA VAL A 176 10.32 -9.51 0.11
C VAL A 176 10.51 -8.98 -1.31
N VAL A 177 9.41 -8.73 -2.03
CA VAL A 177 9.47 -8.25 -3.42
C VAL A 177 9.46 -6.72 -3.51
N SER A 178 8.88 -6.06 -2.52
CA SER A 178 8.95 -4.59 -2.39
C SER A 178 8.77 -4.16 -0.94
N SER A 179 9.19 -2.94 -0.63
CA SER A 179 8.95 -2.30 0.65
C SER A 179 8.34 -0.93 0.40
N LYS A 180 7.27 -0.58 1.11
CA LYS A 180 6.68 0.75 1.04
C LYS A 180 6.81 1.46 2.38
N ALA A 181 7.44 2.63 2.35
CA ALA A 181 7.59 3.49 3.52
C ALA A 181 6.41 4.45 3.63
N TYR A 182 5.97 4.67 4.86
CA TYR A 182 4.87 5.55 5.23
C TYR A 182 5.29 6.43 6.40
N VAL A 183 4.79 7.66 6.43
CA VAL A 183 4.92 8.56 7.58
C VAL A 183 3.54 8.91 8.09
N ARG A 184 3.38 8.92 9.42
CA ARG A 184 2.18 9.35 10.10
C ARG A 184 2.53 10.39 11.16
N LEU A 185 1.71 11.42 11.23
CA LEU A 185 1.80 12.49 12.22
C LEU A 185 0.68 12.31 13.24
N TYR A 186 0.96 12.64 14.50
CA TYR A 186 -0.02 12.57 15.56
C TYR A 186 0.12 13.73 16.54
N GLU A 187 -1.01 14.10 17.14
CA GLU A 187 -1.11 15.02 18.28
C GLU A 187 -1.66 14.27 19.49
N ARG A 188 -1.13 14.57 20.67
CA ARG A 188 -1.58 14.02 21.95
C ARG A 188 -2.92 14.64 22.35
N VAL A 189 -3.82 13.83 22.89
CA VAL A 189 -5.11 14.28 23.42
C VAL A 189 -4.92 14.80 24.84
N GLY A 190 -4.79 16.13 25.00
CA GLY A 190 -4.56 16.76 26.30
C GLY A 190 -3.34 16.17 27.03
N GLU A 191 -3.50 15.86 28.31
CA GLU A 191 -2.45 15.24 29.14
C GLU A 191 -2.53 13.70 29.16
N THR A 192 -3.23 13.09 28.21
CA THR A 192 -3.38 11.62 28.16
C THR A 192 -2.22 10.96 27.39
N ASP A 193 -2.14 9.63 27.48
CA ASP A 193 -1.24 8.83 26.64
C ASP A 193 -1.81 8.53 25.24
N GLN A 194 -2.98 9.08 24.91
CA GLN A 194 -3.62 8.87 23.62
C GLN A 194 -3.15 9.88 22.58
N TYR A 195 -2.97 9.40 21.35
CA TYR A 195 -2.56 10.20 20.20
C TYR A 195 -3.55 10.02 19.06
N VAL A 196 -4.01 11.13 18.49
CA VAL A 196 -4.89 11.15 17.31
C VAL A 196 -4.08 11.48 16.06
N PRO A 197 -4.37 10.83 14.92
CA PRO A 197 -3.66 11.12 13.69
C PRO A 197 -4.01 12.52 13.18
N ILE A 198 -3.00 13.24 12.70
CA ILE A 198 -3.19 14.45 11.91
C ILE A 198 -3.39 14.00 10.46
N ALA A 199 -4.64 13.99 10.00
CA ALA A 199 -5.01 13.56 8.66
C ALA A 199 -4.46 14.53 7.61
N LEU A 200 -3.87 13.98 6.55
CA LEU A 200 -3.38 14.76 5.39
C LEU A 200 -4.14 14.40 4.11
N ASP A 201 -5.31 13.75 4.24
CA ASP A 201 -6.19 13.40 3.14
C ASP A 201 -7.50 14.18 3.22
N VAL A 202 -8.02 14.61 2.07
CA VAL A 202 -9.20 15.50 1.99
C VAL A 202 -10.47 14.85 2.54
N ALA A 203 -10.55 13.51 2.58
CA ALA A 203 -11.72 12.81 3.09
C ALA A 203 -11.74 12.74 4.63
N GLY A 204 -10.57 12.80 5.27
CA GLY A 204 -10.38 12.72 6.71
C GLY A 204 -10.18 14.06 7.43
N VAL A 205 -10.24 15.18 6.70
CA VAL A 205 -10.14 16.56 7.24
C VAL A 205 -11.51 17.20 7.38
#